data_AF-E7GIJ9-F1
#
_entry.id   AF-E7GIJ9-F1
#
_cell.length_a   1.000
_cell.length_b   1.000
_cell.length_c   1.000
_cell.angle_alpha   90.00
_cell.angle_beta   90.00
_cell.angle_gamma   90.00
#
_symmetry.space_group_name_H-M   'P 1'
#
loop_
_entity.id
_entity.type
_entity.pdbx_description
1 polymer ?
#
loop_
_entity_poly.entity_id
_entity_poly.type
_entity_poly.pdbx_seq_one_letter_code
_entity_poly.pdbx_strand_id
1 'polypeptide(L)'
;MTAEEVFSALYDKYGVDFNWHLLPLLQANGNFVEELKREIGNDHFLYHKKIWAVAKCDSNDDVLYVTGNELGTDTYYIFHLTYSAHNSDGFPKYEEFPDIYAMKKFIEQSFVENYM
;
A
#
# COMPACT_ATOMS: atom_id res chain seq x y z
N MET A 1 -13.70 -10.55 -1.21
CA MET A 1 -13.00 -9.91 -0.08
C MET A 1 -12.48 -8.57 -0.58
N THR A 2 -12.91 -7.46 0.00
CA THR A 2 -12.41 -6.11 -0.32
C THR A 2 -11.33 -5.68 0.68
N ALA A 3 -10.57 -4.64 0.34
CA ALA A 3 -9.60 -4.08 1.28
C ALA A 3 -10.29 -3.62 2.57
N GLU A 4 -11.48 -3.00 2.48
CA GLU A 4 -12.21 -2.56 3.67
C GLU A 4 -12.57 -3.73 4.58
N GLU A 5 -13.00 -4.86 4.02
CA GLU A 5 -13.30 -6.08 4.79
C GLU A 5 -12.04 -6.61 5.50
N VAL A 6 -10.87 -6.56 4.84
CA VAL A 6 -9.59 -6.97 5.43
C VAL A 6 -9.22 -6.08 6.60
N PHE A 7 -9.15 -4.76 6.39
CA PHE A 7 -8.72 -3.82 7.42
C PHE A 7 -9.71 -3.77 8.58
N SER A 8 -11.02 -3.90 8.33
CA SER A 8 -12.02 -4.01 9.40
C SER A 8 -11.81 -5.28 10.22
N ALA A 9 -11.57 -6.43 9.58
CA ALA A 9 -11.34 -7.68 10.31
C ALA A 9 -10.04 -7.67 11.14
N LEU A 10 -8.98 -7.01 10.64
CA LEU A 10 -7.74 -6.84 11.40
C LEU A 10 -7.93 -5.86 12.57
N TYR A 11 -8.65 -4.76 12.36
CA TYR A 11 -9.00 -3.83 13.43
C TYR A 11 -9.89 -4.49 14.50
N ASP A 12 -10.88 -5.29 14.12
CA ASP A 12 -11.72 -6.03 15.06
C ASP A 12 -10.91 -7.02 15.90
N LYS A 13 -9.82 -7.57 15.34
CA LYS A 13 -8.95 -8.55 16.00
C LYS A 13 -7.93 -7.90 16.95
N TYR A 14 -7.28 -6.82 16.52
CA TYR A 14 -6.16 -6.21 17.25
C TYR A 14 -6.53 -4.89 17.94
N GLY A 15 -7.70 -4.35 17.65
CA GLY A 15 -8.23 -3.14 18.26
C GLY A 15 -7.44 -1.89 17.90
N VAL A 16 -7.39 -0.97 18.87
CA VAL A 16 -6.76 0.35 18.73
C VAL A 16 -5.25 0.27 18.46
N ASP A 17 -4.62 -0.85 18.79
CA ASP A 17 -3.18 -1.04 18.58
C ASP A 17 -2.85 -1.33 17.10
N PHE A 18 -3.84 -1.68 16.28
CA PHE A 18 -3.64 -1.91 14.86
C PHE A 18 -3.29 -0.62 14.13
N ASN A 19 -2.12 -0.60 13.48
CA ASN A 19 -1.48 0.61 12.98
C ASN A 19 -1.69 0.90 11.48
N TRP A 20 -2.66 0.24 10.83
CA TRP A 20 -3.02 0.53 9.45
C TRP A 20 -4.40 1.16 9.34
N HIS A 21 -4.52 2.16 8.47
CA HIS A 21 -5.76 2.92 8.28
C HIS A 21 -6.13 3.06 6.81
N LEU A 22 -7.39 2.79 6.50
CA LEU A 22 -7.97 3.04 5.19
C LEU A 22 -7.93 4.54 4.86
N LEU A 23 -7.53 4.84 3.64
CA LEU A 23 -7.58 6.19 3.12
C LEU A 23 -9.00 6.51 2.64
N PRO A 24 -9.49 7.75 2.83
CA PRO A 24 -10.75 8.18 2.24
C PRO A 24 -10.72 8.02 0.71
N LEU A 25 -11.82 7.59 0.09
CA LEU A 25 -11.89 7.39 -1.37
C LEU A 25 -11.49 8.62 -2.19
N LEU A 26 -11.73 9.83 -1.67
CA LEU A 26 -11.31 11.10 -2.28
C LEU A 26 -9.78 11.25 -2.38
N GLN A 27 -9.02 10.53 -1.54
CA GLN A 27 -7.56 10.52 -1.52
C GLN A 27 -6.97 9.36 -2.32
N ALA A 28 -7.79 8.44 -2.84
CA ALA A 28 -7.31 7.25 -3.54
C ALA A 28 -6.46 7.57 -4.79
N ASN A 29 -6.73 8.70 -5.46
CA ASN A 29 -5.90 9.23 -6.54
C ASN A 29 -5.28 10.59 -6.17
N GLY A 30 -5.06 10.82 -4.88
CA GLY A 30 -4.55 12.08 -4.34
C GLY A 30 -3.04 12.06 -4.12
N ASN A 31 -2.61 12.79 -3.09
CA ASN A 31 -1.19 13.09 -2.81
C ASN A 31 -0.29 11.84 -2.76
N PHE A 32 -0.77 10.71 -2.23
CA PHE A 32 0.03 9.49 -2.16
C PHE A 32 0.37 8.90 -3.54
N VAL A 33 -0.51 9.05 -4.53
CA VAL A 33 -0.23 8.60 -5.90
C VAL A 33 0.74 9.56 -6.59
N GLU A 34 0.61 10.86 -6.34
CA GLU A 34 1.55 11.87 -6.86
C GLU A 34 2.95 11.68 -6.27
N GLU A 35 3.02 11.43 -4.96
CA GLU A 35 4.26 11.13 -4.25
C GLU A 35 4.91 9.87 -4.80
N LEU A 36 4.16 8.77 -4.91
CA LEU A 36 4.66 7.53 -5.48
C LEU A 36 5.24 7.75 -6.88
N LYS A 37 4.53 8.47 -7.76
CA LYS A 37 5.00 8.76 -9.12
C LYS A 37 6.27 9.61 -9.14
N ARG A 38 6.39 10.56 -8.21
CA ARG A 38 7.61 11.35 -8.05
C ARG A 38 8.79 10.48 -7.66
N GLU A 39 8.58 9.55 -6.72
CA GLU A 39 9.65 8.71 -6.17
C GLU A 39 10.10 7.60 -7.12
N ILE A 40 9.18 6.93 -7.83
CA ILE A 40 9.53 5.82 -8.74
C ILE A 40 10.13 6.32 -10.06
N GLY A 41 9.88 7.58 -10.45
CA GLY A 41 10.31 8.13 -11.72
C GLY A 41 9.58 7.54 -12.94
N ASN A 42 9.74 8.20 -14.08
CA ASN A 42 9.01 7.89 -15.32
C ASN A 42 9.38 6.54 -15.97
N ASP A 43 10.58 6.02 -15.69
CA ASP A 43 11.07 4.76 -16.23
C ASP A 43 10.49 3.53 -15.50
N HIS A 44 9.85 3.70 -14.34
CA HIS A 44 9.28 2.60 -13.56
C HIS A 44 8.01 2.02 -14.21
N PHE A 45 7.87 0.69 -14.19
CA PHE A 45 6.76 -0.02 -14.87
C PHE A 45 5.35 0.36 -14.35
N LEU A 46 5.25 0.92 -13.15
CA LEU A 46 4.00 1.40 -12.56
C LEU A 46 3.69 2.87 -12.89
N TYR A 47 4.64 3.66 -13.39
CA TYR A 47 4.48 5.11 -13.54
C TYR A 47 3.30 5.50 -14.43
N HIS A 48 3.10 4.76 -15.52
CA HIS A 48 2.02 4.97 -16.47
C HIS A 48 0.76 4.12 -16.18
N LYS A 49 0.80 3.26 -15.15
CA LYS A 49 -0.37 2.44 -14.79
C LYS A 49 -1.36 3.24 -13.96
N LYS A 50 -2.64 2.85 -14.04
CA LYS A 50 -3.65 3.29 -13.09
C LYS A 50 -3.38 2.59 -11.75
N ILE A 51 -3.20 3.39 -10.72
CA ILE A 51 -2.88 2.95 -9.37
C ILE A 51 -3.65 3.82 -8.38
N TRP A 52 -4.12 3.22 -7.31
CA TRP A 52 -4.88 3.91 -6.26
C TRP A 52 -4.30 3.60 -4.90
N ALA A 53 -4.15 4.61 -4.05
CA ALA A 53 -3.78 4.44 -2.65
C ALA A 53 -5.01 3.98 -1.85
N VAL A 54 -4.85 2.94 -1.03
CA VAL A 54 -5.94 2.25 -0.32
C VAL A 54 -5.83 2.44 1.18
N ALA A 55 -4.63 2.29 1.74
CA ALA A 55 -4.38 2.41 3.16
C ALA A 55 -2.97 2.94 3.41
N LYS A 56 -2.72 3.47 4.60
CA LYS A 56 -1.38 3.80 5.08
C LYS A 56 -1.12 3.16 6.43
N CYS A 57 0.14 2.93 6.73
CA CYS A 57 0.57 2.62 8.08
C CYS A 57 0.86 3.93 8.84
N ASP A 58 0.53 3.96 10.12
CA ASP A 58 0.84 5.10 11.01
C ASP A 58 2.19 4.92 11.73
N SER A 59 2.75 3.71 11.71
CA SER A 59 4.03 3.39 12.36
C SER A 59 5.24 3.50 11.43
N ASN A 60 5.04 3.41 10.13
CA ASN A 60 6.07 3.61 9.11
C ASN A 60 5.45 4.31 7.89
N ASP A 61 6.27 4.92 7.04
CA ASP A 61 5.83 5.64 5.84
C ASP A 61 5.33 4.70 4.72
N ASP A 62 4.81 3.53 5.09
CA ASP A 62 4.27 2.53 4.17
C ASP A 62 2.86 2.91 3.71
N VAL A 63 2.64 2.78 2.42
CA VAL A 63 1.35 3.02 1.78
C VAL A 63 0.98 1.82 0.91
N LEU A 64 -0.23 1.31 1.10
CA LEU A 64 -0.81 0.26 0.29
C LEU A 64 -1.44 0.88 -0.95
N TYR A 65 -1.07 0.36 -2.11
CA TYR A 65 -1.62 0.69 -3.41
C TYR A 65 -2.23 -0.53 -4.08
N VAL A 66 -3.18 -0.28 -4.98
CA VAL A 66 -3.78 -1.30 -5.83
C VAL A 66 -3.72 -0.87 -7.29
N THR A 67 -3.38 -1.81 -8.17
CA THR A 67 -3.53 -1.66 -9.61
C THR A 67 -4.54 -2.68 -10.10
N GLY A 68 -5.60 -2.22 -10.78
CA GLY A 68 -6.51 -3.10 -11.49
C GLY A 68 -5.91 -3.48 -12.84
N ASN A 69 -5.84 -4.77 -13.15
CA ASN A 69 -5.42 -5.21 -14.49
C ASN A 69 -6.61 -5.28 -15.46
N GLU A 70 -6.32 -5.32 -16.76
CA GLU A 70 -7.34 -5.45 -17.82
C GLU A 70 -8.04 -6.82 -17.82
N LEU A 71 -7.51 -7.79 -17.06
CA LEU A 71 -8.01 -9.16 -16.92
C LEU A 71 -8.94 -9.34 -15.70
N GLY A 72 -9.21 -8.27 -14.94
CA GLY A 72 -10.11 -8.28 -13.79
C GLY A 72 -9.52 -8.81 -12.47
N THR A 73 -8.19 -8.87 -12.31
CA THR A 73 -7.53 -9.20 -11.04
C THR A 73 -6.71 -8.03 -10.51
N ASP A 74 -6.95 -7.66 -9.26
CA ASP A 74 -6.21 -6.60 -8.57
C ASP A 74 -4.85 -7.11 -8.08
N THR A 75 -3.80 -6.33 -8.32
CA THR A 75 -2.46 -6.53 -7.74
C THR A 75 -2.21 -5.44 -6.71
N TYR A 76 -1.68 -5.83 -5.55
CA TYR A 76 -1.43 -4.93 -4.43
C TYR A 76 0.06 -4.68 -4.26
N TYR A 77 0.41 -3.47 -3.85
CA TYR A 77 1.79 -3.08 -3.60
C TYR A 77 1.87 -2.31 -2.30
N ILE A 78 2.84 -2.62 -1.44
CA ILE A 78 3.18 -1.76 -0.30
C ILE A 78 4.48 -1.06 -0.66
N PHE A 79 4.45 0.27 -0.75
CA PHE A 79 5.63 1.09 -0.95
C PHE A 79 6.01 1.80 0.34
N HIS A 80 7.28 1.76 0.69
CA HIS A 80 7.85 2.61 1.73
C HIS A 80 8.27 3.94 1.11
N LEU A 81 7.44 4.98 1.31
CA LEU A 81 7.71 6.31 0.75
C LEU A 81 8.84 6.97 1.52
N THR A 82 9.67 7.73 0.81
CA THR A 82 10.83 8.43 1.36
C THR A 82 10.62 9.95 1.40
N TYR A 83 9.58 10.45 0.71
CA TYR A 83 9.28 11.85 0.49
C TYR A 83 10.44 12.64 -0.13
N SER A 84 11.35 11.94 -0.81
CA SER A 84 12.53 12.52 -1.43
C SER A 84 12.41 12.53 -2.96
N ALA A 85 12.90 13.58 -3.61
CA ALA A 85 12.81 13.71 -5.07
C ALA A 85 13.88 12.88 -5.82
N HIS A 86 14.89 12.37 -5.11
CA HIS A 86 16.06 11.70 -5.69
C HIS A 86 16.42 10.48 -4.87
N ASN A 87 15.72 9.39 -5.15
CA ASN A 87 15.99 8.10 -4.57
C ASN A 87 17.13 7.41 -5.33
N SER A 88 17.96 6.67 -4.59
CA SER A 88 19.00 5.83 -5.17
C SER A 88 18.35 4.68 -5.96
N ASP A 89 19.07 4.07 -6.90
CA ASP A 89 18.59 2.87 -7.60
C ASP A 89 18.10 1.82 -6.58
N GLY A 90 16.86 1.35 -6.77
CA GLY A 90 16.20 0.41 -5.86
C GLY A 90 15.30 1.04 -4.78
N PHE A 91 15.11 2.36 -4.81
CA PHE A 91 14.11 3.07 -3.99
C PHE A 91 13.05 3.77 -4.88
N PRO A 92 11.81 3.93 -4.38
CA PRO A 92 11.30 3.44 -3.10
C PRO A 92 11.21 1.92 -3.06
N LYS A 93 11.45 1.32 -1.88
CA LYS A 93 11.32 -0.13 -1.69
C LYS A 93 9.85 -0.50 -1.74
N TYR A 94 9.55 -1.66 -2.31
CA TYR A 94 8.19 -2.16 -2.34
C TYR A 94 8.11 -3.67 -2.20
N GLU A 95 6.96 -4.11 -1.72
CA GLU A 95 6.51 -5.50 -1.72
C GLU A 95 5.32 -5.63 -2.67
N GLU A 96 5.30 -6.66 -3.50
CA GLU A 96 4.22 -6.96 -4.45
C GLU A 96 3.43 -8.17 -3.98
N PHE A 97 2.10 -8.07 -4.06
CA PHE A 97 1.18 -9.13 -3.69
C PHE A 97 0.22 -9.43 -4.85
N PRO A 98 0.15 -10.70 -5.29
CA PRO A 98 -0.66 -11.08 -6.44
C PRO A 98 -2.16 -11.00 -6.17
N ASP A 99 -2.57 -11.01 -4.91
CA ASP A 99 -3.97 -10.94 -4.50
C ASP A 99 -4.12 -10.39 -3.07
N ILE A 100 -5.39 -10.16 -2.71
CA ILE A 100 -5.77 -9.59 -1.42
C ILE A 100 -5.46 -10.51 -0.23
N TYR A 101 -5.39 -11.84 -0.44
CA TYR A 101 -5.11 -12.79 0.62
C TYR A 101 -3.63 -12.79 0.98
N ALA A 102 -2.75 -12.73 -0.02
CA ALA A 102 -1.31 -12.56 0.18
C ALA A 102 -1.00 -11.23 0.89
N MET A 103 -1.63 -10.14 0.46
CA MET A 103 -1.51 -8.84 1.10
C MET A 103 -1.97 -8.86 2.56
N LYS A 104 -3.17 -9.40 2.84
CA LYS A 104 -3.69 -9.52 4.21
C LYS A 104 -2.71 -10.27 5.10
N LYS A 105 -2.24 -11.43 4.64
CA LYS A 105 -1.33 -12.29 5.41
C LYS A 105 -0.05 -11.55 5.76
N PHE A 106 0.52 -10.82 4.80
CA PHE A 106 1.74 -10.04 5.02
C PHE A 106 1.55 -8.92 6.05
N ILE A 107 0.48 -8.13 5.94
CA ILE A 107 0.20 -7.03 6.88
C ILE A 107 0.01 -7.59 8.30
N GLU A 108 -0.76 -8.66 8.44
CA GLU A 108 -1.02 -9.28 9.74
C GLU A 108 0.26 -9.86 10.36
N GLN A 109 1.08 -10.56 9.57
CA GLN A 109 2.37 -11.10 10.05
C GLN A 109 3.32 -9.98 10.44
N SER A 110 3.47 -8.96 9.61
CA SER A 110 4.34 -7.80 9.88
C SER A 110 3.90 -7.04 11.12
N PHE A 111 2.59 -6.91 11.34
CA PHE A 111 2.06 -6.28 12.56
C PHE A 111 2.42 -7.09 13.80
N VAL A 112 2.17 -8.40 13.79
CA VAL A 112 2.47 -9.29 14.93
C VAL A 112 3.96 -9.37 15.21
N GLU A 113 4.82 -9.44 14.19
CA GLU A 113 6.27 -9.59 14.40
C GLU A 113 6.94 -8.33 14.94
N ASN A 114 6.42 -7.15 14.61
CA ASN A 114 7.08 -5.87 14.94
C ASN A 114 6.41 -5.09 16.07
N TYR A 115 5.15 -5.37 16.39
CA TYR A 115 4.35 -4.54 17.30
C TYR A 115 3.60 -5.32 18.39
N MET A 116 3.69 -6.65 18.42
CA MET A 116 3.11 -7.51 19.47
C MET A 116 4.21 -8.27 20.22
#